data_AF-A0A316FCP4-F1
#
_entry.id   AF-A0A316FCP4-F1
#
_cell.length_a   1.000
_cell.length_b   1.000
_cell.length_c   1.000
_cell.angle_alpha   90.00
_cell.angle_beta   90.00
_cell.angle_gamma   90.00
#
_symmetry.space_group_name_H-M   'P 1'
#
loop_
_entity.id
_entity.type
_entity.pdbx_description
1 polymer ?
#
loop_
_entity_poly.entity_id
_entity_poly.type
_entity_poly.pdbx_seq_one_letter_code
_entity_poly.pdbx_strand_id
1 'polypeptide(L)'
;MNTTIAASVALSALALLLLCGLAFGRRRQRAFIREGPVFTARFRTAGPRPPGWRGLHGRWSRRMFAYWRDDVLVIRRGPLCDRRLRLNAQVTFAGVYGLSGRRGAIAVHLRLPDGSLLEVTAPAGDRAELVGPYLAAAMSHLPRAPLRRRDRRRR
;
A
#
# COMPACT_ATOMS: atom_id res chain seq x y z
N MET A 1 -11.05 -49.95 7.46
CA MET A 1 -12.00 -49.00 8.08
C MET A 1 -11.32 -47.81 8.77
N ASN A 2 -10.05 -47.90 9.20
CA ASN A 2 -9.41 -46.81 9.97
C ASN A 2 -8.88 -45.64 9.12
N THR A 3 -8.62 -45.86 7.83
CA THR A 3 -8.04 -44.86 6.93
C THR A 3 -9.01 -43.75 6.51
N THR A 4 -10.30 -44.08 6.34
CA THR A 4 -11.35 -43.11 5.98
C THR A 4 -11.68 -42.15 7.13
N ILE A 5 -11.71 -42.65 8.37
CA ILE A 5 -11.93 -41.82 9.57
C ILE A 5 -10.77 -40.84 9.74
N ALA A 6 -9.52 -41.32 9.66
CA ALA A 6 -8.33 -40.47 9.76
C ALA A 6 -8.29 -39.37 8.69
N ALA A 7 -8.65 -39.69 7.43
CA ALA A 7 -8.71 -38.72 6.35
C ALA A 7 -9.77 -37.63 6.60
N SER A 8 -10.97 -38.00 7.08
CA SER A 8 -12.04 -37.04 7.37
C SER A 8 -11.70 -36.08 8.51
N VAL A 9 -11.02 -36.58 9.56
CA VAL A 9 -10.55 -35.76 10.69
C VAL A 9 -9.46 -34.79 10.23
N ALA A 10 -8.50 -35.25 9.43
CA ALA A 10 -7.45 -34.40 8.87
C ALA A 10 -8.02 -33.29 7.96
N LEU A 11 -9.00 -33.63 7.10
CA LEU A 11 -9.64 -32.65 6.21
C LEU A 11 -10.43 -31.59 7.01
N SER A 12 -11.16 -32.03 8.04
CA SER A 12 -11.93 -31.16 8.91
C SER A 12 -11.03 -30.22 9.71
N ALA A 13 -9.91 -30.73 10.25
CA ALA A 13 -8.92 -29.93 10.94
C ALA A 13 -8.27 -28.89 10.01
N LEU A 14 -7.93 -29.27 8.78
CA LEU A 14 -7.39 -28.35 7.78
C LEU A 14 -8.39 -27.24 7.41
N ALA A 15 -9.65 -27.61 7.19
CA ALA A 15 -10.72 -26.65 6.90
C ALA A 15 -10.93 -25.66 8.05
N LEU A 16 -10.94 -26.14 9.31
CA LEU A 16 -11.01 -25.30 10.50
C LEU A 16 -9.82 -24.33 10.59
N LEU A 17 -8.60 -24.80 10.35
CA LEU A 17 -7.40 -23.95 10.34
C LEU A 17 -7.48 -22.86 9.26
N LEU A 18 -7.96 -23.20 8.06
CA LEU A 18 -8.17 -22.23 6.99
C LEU A 18 -9.24 -21.20 7.34
N LEU A 19 -10.38 -21.63 7.88
CA LEU A 19 -11.47 -20.74 8.31
C LEU A 19 -11.03 -19.83 9.46
N CYS A 20 -10.33 -20.36 10.46
CA CYS A 20 -9.74 -19.57 11.54
C CYS A 20 -8.74 -18.54 11.01
N GLY A 21 -7.85 -18.94 10.10
CA GLY A 21 -6.90 -18.02 9.45
C GLY A 21 -7.60 -16.89 8.68
N LEU A 22 -8.64 -17.21 7.91
CA LEU A 22 -9.45 -16.23 7.17
C LEU A 22 -10.22 -15.29 8.11
N ALA A 23 -10.85 -15.83 9.15
CA ALA A 23 -11.60 -15.06 10.15
C ALA A 23 -10.67 -14.11 10.90
N PHE A 24 -9.49 -14.58 11.31
CA PHE A 24 -8.49 -13.76 11.99
C PHE A 24 -7.93 -12.67 11.08
N GLY A 25 -7.64 -12.99 9.81
CA GLY A 25 -7.22 -12.01 8.79
C GLY A 25 -8.26 -10.92 8.54
N ARG A 26 -9.55 -11.29 8.48
CA ARG A 26 -10.67 -10.34 8.36
C ARG A 26 -10.87 -9.51 9.62
N ARG A 27 -10.76 -10.10 10.81
CA ARG A 27 -10.88 -9.36 12.09
C ARG A 27 -9.78 -8.32 12.23
N ARG A 28 -8.54 -8.68 11.88
CA ARG A 28 -7.40 -7.74 11.82
C ARG A 28 -7.58 -6.66 10.78
N GLN A 29 -8.19 -6.98 9.63
CA GLN A 29 -8.56 -5.97 8.64
C GLN A 29 -9.57 -4.97 9.18
N ARG A 30 -10.61 -5.46 9.85
CA ARG A 30 -11.62 -4.59 10.47
C ARG A 30 -11.00 -3.74 11.58
N ALA A 31 -10.10 -4.30 12.39
CA ALA A 31 -9.37 -3.54 13.40
C ALA A 31 -8.53 -2.41 12.78
N PHE A 32 -7.80 -2.70 11.69
CA PHE A 32 -7.05 -1.69 10.95
C PHE A 32 -7.94 -0.58 10.35
N ILE A 33 -9.12 -0.94 9.84
CA ILE A 33 -10.12 0.02 9.33
C ILE A 33 -10.71 0.90 10.44
N ARG A 34 -10.74 0.41 11.69
CA ARG A 34 -11.24 1.21 12.83
C ARG A 34 -10.24 2.27 13.31
N GLU A 35 -8.97 2.19 12.91
CA GLU A 35 -7.91 3.10 13.38
C GLU A 35 -7.90 4.45 12.61
N GLY A 36 -8.62 4.56 11.50
CA GLY A 36 -8.72 5.81 10.73
C GLY A 36 -9.25 5.59 9.30
N PRO A 37 -9.31 6.65 8.47
CA PRO A 37 -9.67 6.54 7.06
C PRO A 37 -8.61 5.74 6.31
N VAL A 38 -8.94 4.48 5.99
CA VAL A 38 -8.06 3.57 5.26
C VAL A 38 -8.25 3.72 3.77
N PHE A 39 -7.16 3.72 3.04
CA PHE A 39 -7.13 3.77 1.59
C PHE A 39 -6.28 2.66 0.99
N THR A 40 -6.52 2.37 -0.29
CA THR A 40 -5.72 1.42 -1.07
C THR A 40 -4.62 2.14 -1.82
N ALA A 41 -3.39 1.63 -1.70
CA ALA A 41 -2.23 2.24 -2.33
C ALA A 41 -1.27 1.20 -2.94
N ARG A 42 -0.48 1.66 -3.91
CA ARG A 42 0.70 0.96 -4.42
C ARG A 42 1.92 1.83 -4.19
N PHE A 43 3.05 1.19 -3.98
CA PHE A 43 4.28 1.83 -3.55
C PHE A 43 5.42 1.49 -4.52
N ARG A 44 6.34 2.42 -4.77
CA ARG A 44 7.62 2.15 -5.42
C ARG A 44 8.72 3.03 -4.84
N THR A 45 9.98 2.63 -4.96
CA THR A 45 11.11 3.49 -4.62
C THR A 45 11.38 4.44 -5.79
N ALA A 46 11.52 5.73 -5.51
CA ALA A 46 11.98 6.73 -6.48
C ALA A 46 13.41 7.24 -6.17
N GLY A 47 14.04 6.74 -5.10
CA GLY A 47 15.42 7.02 -4.73
C GLY A 47 16.03 5.90 -3.88
N PRO A 48 16.85 6.24 -2.86
CA PRO A 48 17.36 5.28 -1.88
C PRO A 48 16.24 4.46 -1.23
N ARG A 49 16.56 3.21 -0.89
CA ARG A 49 15.57 2.28 -0.36
C ARG A 49 15.43 2.47 1.15
N PRO A 50 14.19 2.49 1.69
CA PRO A 50 14.02 2.51 3.13
C PRO A 50 14.52 1.20 3.77
N PRO A 51 15.31 1.26 4.86
CA PRO A 51 15.94 0.08 5.47
C PRO A 51 14.92 -0.94 6.01
N GLY A 52 13.70 -0.51 6.34
CA GLY A 52 12.58 -1.36 6.79
C GLY A 52 11.73 -1.98 5.67
N TRP A 53 12.04 -1.72 4.39
CA TRP A 53 11.26 -2.24 3.26
C TRP A 53 12.10 -3.06 2.29
N ARG A 54 12.69 -4.13 2.80
CA ARG A 54 13.37 -5.17 2.00
C ARG A 54 12.35 -5.79 1.01
N GLY A 55 12.43 -5.40 -0.26
CA GLY A 55 11.53 -5.83 -1.34
C GLY A 55 10.79 -4.70 -2.06
N LEU A 56 10.89 -3.45 -1.60
CA LEU A 56 10.44 -2.31 -2.39
C LEU A 56 11.51 -1.94 -3.42
N HIS A 57 11.08 -1.78 -4.67
CA HIS A 57 11.95 -1.50 -5.80
C HIS A 57 11.32 -0.40 -6.68
N GLY A 58 11.97 -0.07 -7.81
CA GLY A 58 11.45 0.91 -8.78
C GLY A 58 10.18 0.47 -9.53
N ARG A 59 9.64 -0.73 -9.24
CA ARG A 59 8.36 -1.21 -9.78
C ARG A 59 7.26 -1.03 -8.73
N TRP A 60 6.06 -0.75 -9.20
CA TRP A 60 4.88 -0.67 -8.34
C TRP A 60 4.63 -1.99 -7.62
N SER A 61 4.48 -1.92 -6.30
CA SER A 61 4.08 -3.02 -5.45
C SER A 61 2.71 -3.59 -5.85
N ARG A 62 2.32 -4.70 -5.22
CA ARG A 62 0.91 -5.10 -5.15
C ARG A 62 0.10 -4.03 -4.40
N ARG A 63 -1.22 -4.01 -4.61
CA ARG A 63 -2.12 -3.12 -3.86
C ARG A 63 -2.08 -3.51 -2.37
N MET A 64 -1.98 -2.51 -1.51
CA MET A 64 -1.92 -2.63 -0.05
C MET A 64 -2.89 -1.63 0.57
N PHE A 65 -3.18 -1.80 1.86
CA PHE A 65 -3.97 -0.85 2.63
C PHE A 65 -3.05 0.04 3.43
N ALA A 66 -3.38 1.33 3.52
CA ALA A 66 -2.66 2.30 4.31
C ALA A 66 -3.61 3.29 4.97
N TYR A 67 -3.16 3.94 6.03
CA TYR A 67 -3.82 5.10 6.62
C TYR A 67 -2.76 6.04 7.22
N TRP A 68 -3.13 7.30 7.39
CA TRP A 68 -2.32 8.27 8.12
C TRP A 68 -2.72 8.32 9.59
N ARG A 69 -1.73 8.29 10.46
CA ARG A 69 -1.87 8.65 11.87
C ARG A 69 -0.92 9.78 12.15
N ASP A 70 -1.45 10.99 12.30
CA ASP A 70 -0.64 12.20 12.36
C ASP A 70 0.25 12.26 11.10
N ASP A 71 1.57 12.34 11.26
CA ASP A 71 2.55 12.33 10.14
C ASP A 71 3.12 10.94 9.83
N VAL A 72 2.52 9.90 10.39
CA VAL A 72 2.96 8.51 10.25
C VAL A 72 2.06 7.77 9.27
N LEU A 73 2.63 7.39 8.14
CA LEU A 73 1.98 6.49 7.19
C LEU A 73 2.09 5.06 7.70
N VAL A 74 0.94 4.46 8.04
CA VAL A 74 0.85 3.08 8.48
C VAL A 74 0.38 2.22 7.32
N ILE A 75 1.19 1.23 6.95
CA ILE A 75 0.96 0.38 5.76
C ILE A 75 0.80 -1.07 6.21
N ARG A 76 -0.29 -1.71 5.80
CA ARG A 76 -0.51 -3.14 6.03
C ARG A 76 -0.10 -3.97 4.81
N ARG A 77 0.86 -4.86 5.01
CA ARG A 77 1.36 -5.76 3.95
C ARG A 77 0.67 -7.14 4.01
N GLY A 78 -0.34 -7.31 3.16
CA GLY A 78 -0.96 -8.61 2.89
C GLY A 78 -2.12 -8.99 3.82
N PRO A 79 -2.86 -10.07 3.49
CA PRO A 79 -4.10 -10.43 4.18
C PRO A 79 -3.89 -11.16 5.51
N LEU A 80 -2.84 -11.98 5.64
CA LEU A 80 -2.68 -12.94 6.73
C LEU A 80 -1.63 -12.55 7.78
N CYS A 81 -0.53 -11.93 7.36
CA CYS A 81 0.48 -11.45 8.30
C CYS A 81 0.25 -9.96 8.55
N ASP A 82 0.02 -9.57 9.81
CA ASP A 82 -0.14 -8.18 10.24
C ASP A 82 1.22 -7.44 10.24
N ARG A 83 1.95 -7.55 9.13
CA ARG A 83 3.20 -6.82 8.92
C ARG A 83 2.83 -5.38 8.62
N ARG A 84 2.67 -4.62 9.71
CA ARG A 84 2.52 -3.17 9.68
C ARG A 84 3.89 -2.55 9.52
N LEU A 85 4.00 -1.65 8.56
CA LEU A 85 5.13 -0.76 8.42
C LEU A 85 4.68 0.63 8.83
N ARG A 86 5.42 1.27 9.72
CA ARG A 86 5.22 2.67 10.09
C ARG A 86 6.32 3.48 9.43
N LEU A 87 5.94 4.45 8.62
CA LEU A 87 6.86 5.37 7.98
C LEU A 87 6.53 6.77 8.44
N ASN A 88 7.45 7.41 9.14
CA ASN A 88 7.40 8.87 9.31
C ASN A 88 7.67 9.46 7.93
N ALA A 89 6.64 10.03 7.31
CA ALA A 89 6.68 10.37 5.90
C ALA A 89 6.16 11.78 5.72
N GLN A 90 6.99 12.63 5.11
CA GLN A 90 6.60 13.98 4.75
C GLN A 90 6.18 14.00 3.28
N VAL A 91 4.97 14.51 3.03
CA VAL A 91 4.49 14.75 1.66
C VAL A 91 5.28 15.91 1.07
N THR A 92 5.89 15.70 -0.09
CA THR A 92 6.53 16.81 -0.81
C THR A 92 5.51 17.44 -1.75
N PHE A 93 5.29 18.76 -1.63
CA PHE A 93 4.31 19.50 -2.45
C PHE A 93 4.60 19.39 -3.96
N ALA A 94 5.88 19.45 -4.35
CA ALA A 94 6.32 19.23 -5.74
C ALA A 94 6.14 17.78 -6.22
N GLY A 95 5.81 16.87 -5.30
CA GLY A 95 5.76 15.43 -5.51
C GLY A 95 4.41 14.88 -5.92
N VAL A 96 3.38 15.71 -6.10
CA VAL A 96 2.04 15.23 -6.45
C VAL A 96 1.72 15.45 -7.91
N TYR A 97 1.32 14.38 -8.60
CA TYR A 97 0.99 14.43 -10.02
C TYR A 97 -0.01 13.35 -10.42
N GLY A 98 -0.71 13.58 -11.54
CA GLY A 98 -1.59 12.57 -12.13
C GLY A 98 -0.80 11.48 -12.86
N LEU A 99 -1.21 10.21 -12.71
CA LEU A 99 -0.64 9.10 -13.46
C LEU A 99 -1.26 8.99 -14.86
N SER A 100 -0.43 9.08 -15.89
CA SER A 100 -0.83 8.84 -17.27
C SER A 100 -1.29 7.38 -17.47
N GLY A 101 -2.41 7.19 -18.17
CA GLY A 101 -3.00 5.86 -18.41
C GLY A 101 -3.88 5.30 -17.29
N ARG A 102 -4.07 6.03 -16.18
CA ARG A 102 -5.05 5.70 -15.13
C ARG A 102 -5.85 6.94 -14.73
N ARG A 103 -7.06 7.07 -15.28
CA ARG A 103 -7.93 8.23 -15.05
C ARG A 103 -8.15 8.44 -13.54
N GLY A 104 -7.81 9.64 -13.08
CA GLY A 104 -8.00 10.08 -11.69
C GLY A 104 -7.03 9.49 -10.66
N ALA A 105 -6.12 8.59 -11.04
CA ALA A 105 -5.09 8.12 -10.12
C ALA A 105 -4.01 9.19 -9.93
N ILE A 106 -3.64 9.46 -8.68
CA ILE A 106 -2.53 10.35 -8.34
C ILE A 106 -1.34 9.53 -7.86
N ALA A 107 -0.15 10.09 -8.04
CA ALA A 107 1.06 9.65 -7.35
C ALA A 107 1.62 10.80 -6.51
N VAL A 108 2.17 10.45 -5.36
CA VAL A 108 2.71 11.36 -4.35
C VAL A 108 4.10 10.90 -3.99
N HIS A 109 5.07 11.81 -3.97
CA HIS A 109 6.38 11.56 -3.38
C HIS A 109 6.35 11.84 -1.89
N LEU A 110 6.81 10.84 -1.14
CA LEU A 110 7.01 10.88 0.29
C LEU A 110 8.51 10.84 0.56
N ARG A 111 8.98 11.80 1.35
CA ARG A 111 10.34 11.82 1.87
C ARG A 111 10.35 11.24 3.28
N LEU A 112 11.24 10.32 3.53
CA LEU A 112 11.46 9.75 4.85
C LEU A 112 12.66 10.46 5.54
N PRO A 113 12.75 10.42 6.89
CA PRO A 113 13.84 11.03 7.64
C PRO A 113 15.24 10.53 7.26
N ASP A 114 15.34 9.30 6.77
CA ASP A 114 16.59 8.69 6.29
C ASP A 114 17.02 9.17 4.89
N GLY A 115 16.27 10.12 4.31
CA GLY A 115 16.48 10.62 2.95
C GLY A 115 15.93 9.72 1.84
N SER A 116 15.34 8.56 2.19
CA SER A 116 14.68 7.71 1.21
C SER A 116 13.49 8.42 0.59
N LEU A 117 13.29 8.19 -0.72
CA LEU A 117 12.19 8.78 -1.48
C LEU A 117 11.30 7.69 -2.04
N LEU A 118 10.03 7.77 -1.65
CA LEU A 118 9.04 6.74 -1.88
C LEU A 118 7.86 7.34 -2.63
N GLU A 119 7.41 6.65 -3.66
CA GLU A 119 6.29 7.11 -4.44
C GLU A 119 5.08 6.23 -4.17
N VAL A 120 3.97 6.88 -3.84
CA VAL A 120 2.71 6.25 -3.49
C VAL A 120 1.67 6.62 -4.50
N THR A 121 0.89 5.65 -4.98
CA THR A 121 -0.29 5.92 -5.81
C THR A 121 -1.54 5.29 -5.24
N ALA A 122 -2.63 6.05 -5.27
CA ALA A 122 -3.97 5.63 -4.88
C ALA A 122 -4.93 5.73 -6.08
N PRO A 123 -6.00 4.91 -6.13
CA PRO A 123 -7.09 5.10 -7.08
C PRO A 123 -7.82 6.43 -6.81
N ALA A 124 -8.61 6.89 -7.78
CA ALA A 124 -9.27 8.19 -7.73
C ALA A 124 -10.18 8.38 -6.50
N GLY A 125 -10.88 7.33 -6.08
CA GLY A 125 -11.77 7.37 -4.91
C GLY A 125 -11.04 7.49 -3.56
N ASP A 126 -9.74 7.19 -3.52
CA ASP A 126 -8.90 7.15 -2.31
C ASP A 126 -7.94 8.35 -2.25
N ARG A 127 -8.15 9.34 -3.13
CA ARG A 127 -7.25 10.47 -3.33
C ARG A 127 -7.17 11.33 -2.07
N ALA A 128 -8.32 11.61 -1.46
CA ALA A 128 -8.41 12.53 -0.34
C ALA A 128 -7.72 11.95 0.89
N GLU A 129 -7.82 10.64 1.08
CA GLU A 129 -7.17 9.91 2.16
C GLU A 129 -5.66 9.80 1.94
N LEU A 130 -5.19 9.66 0.69
CA LEU A 130 -3.75 9.58 0.40
C LEU A 130 -3.00 10.87 0.75
N VAL A 131 -3.56 12.03 0.44
CA VAL A 131 -2.89 13.32 0.70
C VAL A 131 -3.43 14.09 1.89
N GLY A 132 -4.49 13.59 2.52
CA GLY A 132 -5.27 14.32 3.51
C GLY A 132 -6.23 15.32 2.85
N PRO A 133 -7.30 15.71 3.56
CA PRO A 133 -8.39 16.53 3.02
C PRO A 133 -7.90 17.90 2.51
N TYR A 134 -6.90 18.49 3.16
CA TYR A 134 -6.38 19.81 2.83
C TYR A 134 -5.60 19.84 1.51
N LEU A 135 -4.72 18.86 1.27
CA LEU A 135 -4.02 18.74 -0.01
C LEU A 135 -4.94 18.27 -1.14
N ALA A 136 -5.99 17.51 -0.82
CA ALA A 136 -6.97 17.04 -1.79
C ALA A 136 -7.82 18.18 -2.38
N ALA A 137 -8.09 19.22 -1.58
CA ALA A 137 -8.77 20.43 -2.02
C ALA A 137 -7.89 21.29 -2.96
N ALA A 138 -6.57 21.34 -2.71
CA ALA A 138 -5.60 22.09 -3.52
C ALA A 138 -5.30 21.46 -4.90
N MET A 139 -6.03 20.41 -5.27
CA MET A 139 -5.59 19.39 -6.22
C MET A 139 -6.43 19.34 -7.51
N SER A 140 -7.39 20.25 -7.66
CA SER A 140 -8.23 20.43 -8.85
C SER A 140 -7.43 20.66 -10.14
N HIS A 141 -6.16 21.07 -10.06
CA HIS A 141 -5.31 21.41 -11.22
C HIS A 141 -3.93 20.73 -11.21
N LEU A 142 -3.83 19.47 -10.79
CA LEU A 142 -2.52 18.80 -10.75
C LEU A 142 -1.85 18.71 -12.14
N PRO A 143 -0.54 19.01 -12.22
CA PRO A 143 0.23 18.74 -13.42
C PRO A 143 0.30 17.22 -13.68
N ARG A 144 0.37 16.86 -14.96
CA ARG A 144 0.58 15.47 -15.38
C ARG A 144 2.02 15.05 -15.09
N ALA A 145 2.23 13.78 -14.71
CA ALA A 145 3.57 13.24 -14.52
C ALA A 145 4.45 13.49 -15.77
N PRO A 146 5.73 13.87 -15.61
CA PRO A 146 6.68 13.77 -16.70
C PRO A 146 6.77 12.30 -17.13
N LEU A 147 6.56 12.04 -18.43
CA LEU A 147 6.69 10.71 -18.99
C LEU A 147 8.16 10.28 -18.84
N ARG A 148 8.41 9.27 -17.99
CA ARG A 148 9.74 8.66 -17.91
C ARG A 148 10.02 7.98 -19.24
N ARG A 149 10.74 8.66 -20.14
CA ARG A 149 11.22 8.11 -21.41
C ARG A 149 11.94 6.81 -21.06
N ARG A 150 11.40 5.69 -21.51
CA ARG A 150 12.02 4.38 -21.33
C ARG A 150 13.31 4.45 -22.14
N ASP A 151 14.45 4.64 -21.48
CA ASP A 151 15.74 4.48 -22.12
C ASP A 151 15.79 3.06 -22.67
N ARG A 152 15.53 2.96 -23.97
CA ARG A 152 15.99 1.84 -24.78
C ARG A 152 17.51 1.95 -24.74
N ARG A 153 18.14 1.32 -23.75
CA ARG A 153 19.50 0.82 -23.91
C ARG A 153 19.47 -0.13 -25.10
N ARG A 154 19.71 0.42 -26.29
CA ARG A 154 20.29 -0.33 -27.40
C ARG A 154 21.70 -0.72 -26.96
N ARG A 155 22.00 -1.98 -27.26
CA ARG A 155 23.33 -2.59 -27.16
C ARG A 155 24.32 -1.80 -28.00
#